data_AF-A0AAD5UTL7-F1
#
_entry.id   AF-A0AAD5UTL7-F1
#
_cell.length_a   1.000
_cell.length_b   1.000
_cell.length_c   1.000
_cell.angle_alpha   90.00
_cell.angle_beta   90.00
_cell.angle_gamma   90.00
#
_symmetry.space_group_name_H-M   'P 1'
#
loop_
_entity.id
_entity.type
_entity.pdbx_description
1 polymer ?
#
loop_
_entity_poly.entity_id
_entity_poly.type
_entity_poly.pdbx_seq_one_letter_code
_entity_poly.pdbx_strand_id
1 'polypeptide(L)'
;MQWHLSGSDSKSATETNRLVEEALLAPDFKPQELSSFSFEHEATRLDKLDAQDADSFSPRDGWYNSSITLNVPCEGFSWNSEQDAPKFIVDNIIHRKLLDVVKGANSDPVASNYHYIPHQLYCRHPRAEDDTSPSNSQHTTLSDSESLESNDEFEDTRLYGEVYSSDAMLEEHE
;
A
#
# COMPACT_ATOMS: atom_id res chain seq x y z
N MET A 1 18.42 -8.08 -17.21
CA MET A 1 17.36 -7.07 -17.46
C MET A 1 17.21 -6.02 -16.35
N GLN A 2 17.94 -6.14 -15.24
CA GLN A 2 17.81 -5.25 -14.07
C GLN A 2 18.00 -3.76 -14.39
N TRP A 3 19.02 -3.38 -15.17
CA TRP A 3 19.22 -1.97 -15.56
C TRP A 3 18.05 -1.39 -16.38
N HIS A 4 17.45 -2.19 -17.27
CA HIS A 4 16.28 -1.75 -18.04
C HIS A 4 15.09 -1.46 -17.11
N LEU A 5 14.85 -2.33 -16.13
CA LEU A 5 13.72 -2.30 -15.21
C LEU A 5 13.91 -1.38 -13.99
N SER A 6 15.15 -0.98 -13.68
CA SER A 6 15.48 -0.21 -12.48
C SER A 6 15.32 1.31 -12.63
N GLY A 7 14.84 1.81 -13.78
CA GLY A 7 14.84 3.25 -14.08
C GLY A 7 13.47 3.84 -14.43
N SER A 8 13.41 5.17 -14.44
CA SER A 8 12.30 5.96 -14.99
C SER A 8 12.09 5.66 -16.48
N ASP A 9 10.87 5.88 -16.99
CA ASP A 9 10.53 5.85 -18.42
C ASP A 9 11.44 6.78 -19.26
N SER A 10 12.09 7.75 -18.61
CA SER A 10 13.14 8.58 -19.20
C SER A 10 14.54 8.10 -18.77
N LYS A 11 15.33 7.58 -19.72
CA LYS A 11 16.73 7.21 -19.49
C LYS A 11 17.62 8.45 -19.63
N SER A 12 18.30 8.81 -18.55
CA SER A 12 19.19 9.98 -18.50
C SER A 12 20.63 9.62 -18.91
N ALA A 13 21.47 10.63 -19.15
CA ALA A 13 22.90 10.43 -19.42
C ALA A 13 23.62 9.65 -18.30
N THR A 14 23.22 9.90 -17.04
CA THR A 14 23.75 9.17 -15.87
C THR A 14 23.36 7.69 -15.91
N GLU A 15 22.13 7.39 -16.31
CA GLU A 15 21.64 6.01 -16.41
C GLU A 15 22.39 5.25 -17.51
N THR A 16 22.72 5.91 -18.62
CA THR A 16 23.55 5.33 -19.69
C THR A 16 24.98 5.05 -19.21
N ASN A 17 25.59 5.94 -18.43
CA ASN A 17 26.92 5.68 -17.86
C ASN A 17 26.89 4.48 -16.90
N ARG A 18 25.82 4.37 -16.11
CA ARG A 18 25.60 3.23 -15.22
C ARG A 18 25.52 1.89 -15.98
N LEU A 19 24.86 1.86 -17.15
CA LEU A 19 24.85 0.66 -18.01
C LEU A 19 26.27 0.22 -18.39
N VAL A 20 27.09 1.19 -18.80
CA VAL A 20 28.45 0.91 -19.28
C VAL A 20 29.31 0.39 -18.14
N GLU A 21 29.27 1.04 -16.98
CA GLU A 21 30.11 0.70 -15.83
C GLU A 21 29.65 -0.59 -15.13
N GLU A 22 28.36 -0.76 -14.87
CA GLU A 22 27.84 -1.88 -14.07
C GLU A 22 27.56 -3.14 -14.90
N ALA A 23 27.21 -3.01 -16.19
CA ALA A 23 26.83 -4.16 -17.01
C ALA A 23 27.88 -4.49 -18.08
N LEU A 24 28.34 -3.49 -18.86
CA LEU A 24 29.22 -3.76 -20.01
C LEU A 24 30.70 -3.95 -19.64
N LEU A 25 31.16 -3.32 -18.56
CA LEU A 25 32.52 -3.45 -18.05
C LEU A 25 32.65 -4.47 -16.91
N ALA A 26 31.57 -5.18 -16.58
CA ALA A 26 31.59 -6.20 -15.54
C ALA A 26 32.57 -7.34 -15.91
N PRO A 27 33.37 -7.85 -14.97
CA PRO A 27 34.46 -8.80 -15.25
C PRO A 27 33.97 -10.18 -15.74
N ASP A 28 32.71 -10.50 -15.48
CA ASP A 28 32.00 -11.69 -15.90
C ASP A 28 31.25 -11.51 -17.23
N PHE A 29 31.12 -10.28 -17.72
CA PHE A 29 30.39 -9.98 -18.94
C PHE A 29 31.27 -10.16 -20.18
N LYS A 30 30.76 -10.92 -21.16
CA LYS A 30 31.43 -11.15 -22.45
C LYS A 30 30.75 -10.32 -23.52
N PRO A 31 31.38 -9.26 -24.05
CA PRO A 31 30.79 -8.39 -25.07
C PRO A 31 30.34 -9.12 -26.34
N GLN A 32 30.93 -10.29 -26.62
CA GLN A 32 30.58 -11.11 -27.77
C GLN A 32 29.14 -11.63 -27.71
N GLU A 33 28.56 -11.80 -26.51
CA GLU A 33 27.19 -12.31 -26.31
C GLU A 33 26.12 -11.27 -26.66
N LEU A 34 26.49 -9.98 -26.74
CA LEU A 34 25.59 -8.91 -27.20
C LEU A 34 25.18 -9.05 -28.67
N SER A 35 26.01 -9.72 -29.48
CA SER A 35 25.73 -9.86 -30.91
C SER A 35 24.47 -10.69 -31.20
N SER A 36 24.12 -11.61 -30.29
CA SER A 36 22.90 -12.41 -30.33
C SER A 36 21.77 -11.86 -29.45
N PHE A 37 22.00 -10.76 -28.72
CA PHE A 37 21.03 -10.23 -27.77
C PHE A 37 19.89 -9.50 -28.50
N SER A 38 18.65 -9.88 -28.18
CA SER A 38 17.44 -9.16 -28.59
C SER A 38 16.57 -8.92 -27.37
N PHE A 39 16.21 -7.67 -27.15
CA PHE A 39 15.37 -7.26 -26.02
C PHE A 39 14.00 -7.96 -26.06
N GLU A 40 13.34 -8.00 -27.21
CA GLU A 40 12.02 -8.62 -27.37
C GLU A 40 12.07 -10.12 -27.05
N HIS A 41 13.14 -10.79 -27.47
CA HIS A 41 13.34 -12.21 -27.20
C HIS A 41 13.54 -12.46 -25.71
N GLU A 42 14.36 -11.65 -25.05
CA GLU A 42 14.66 -11.79 -23.64
C GLU A 42 13.49 -11.41 -22.74
N ALA A 43 12.73 -10.37 -23.10
CA ALA A 43 11.47 -10.01 -22.44
C ALA A 43 10.46 -11.17 -22.54
N THR A 44 10.27 -11.73 -23.74
CA THR A 44 9.41 -12.90 -23.93
C THR A 44 9.91 -14.12 -23.15
N ARG A 45 11.22 -14.28 -22.99
CA ARG A 45 11.82 -15.37 -22.20
C ARG A 45 11.53 -15.19 -20.71
N LEU A 46 11.64 -13.97 -20.19
CA LEU A 46 11.29 -13.64 -18.81
C LEU A 46 9.80 -13.83 -18.55
N ASP A 47 8.93 -13.33 -19.41
CA ASP A 47 7.47 -13.52 -19.27
C ASP A 47 7.09 -15.02 -19.24
N LYS A 48 7.78 -15.84 -20.03
CA LYS A 48 7.58 -17.31 -20.02
C LYS A 48 8.11 -17.97 -18.75
N LEU A 49 9.18 -17.46 -18.16
CA LEU A 49 9.68 -17.93 -16.88
C LEU A 49 8.72 -17.58 -15.76
N ASP A 50 8.22 -16.33 -15.73
CA ASP A 50 7.20 -15.90 -14.76
C ASP A 50 5.90 -16.72 -14.91
N ALA A 51 5.53 -17.07 -16.15
CA ALA A 51 4.39 -17.95 -16.42
C ALA A 51 4.64 -19.43 -16.07
N GLN A 52 5.90 -19.88 -16.07
CA GLN A 52 6.27 -21.23 -15.60
C GLN A 52 6.39 -21.29 -14.08
N ASP A 53 6.84 -20.20 -13.45
CA ASP A 53 6.80 -19.93 -12.01
C ASP A 53 5.40 -19.46 -11.56
N ALA A 54 4.34 -19.92 -12.24
CA ALA A 54 2.95 -19.82 -11.79
C ALA A 54 2.69 -20.49 -10.43
N ASP A 55 3.72 -21.09 -9.82
CA ASP A 55 3.79 -21.33 -8.38
C ASP A 55 4.12 -20.03 -7.60
N SER A 56 3.62 -18.87 -8.06
CA SER A 56 3.64 -17.58 -7.33
C SER A 56 2.96 -17.70 -5.95
N PHE A 57 2.22 -18.78 -5.77
CA PHE A 57 1.63 -19.22 -4.52
C PHE A 57 2.38 -20.41 -3.93
N SER A 58 3.71 -20.30 -3.90
CA SER A 58 4.56 -21.35 -3.35
C SER A 58 4.24 -21.56 -1.86
N PRO A 59 4.22 -22.82 -1.39
CA PRO A 59 4.17 -23.12 0.04
C PRO A 59 5.30 -22.48 0.85
N ARG A 60 6.44 -22.18 0.22
CA ARG A 60 7.56 -21.47 0.85
C ARG A 60 7.22 -20.05 1.24
N ASP A 61 6.35 -19.39 0.48
CA ASP A 61 5.89 -18.02 0.73
C ASP A 61 4.66 -17.97 1.66
N GLY A 62 4.30 -19.12 2.24
CA GLY A 62 3.22 -19.27 3.20
C GLY A 62 1.84 -19.45 2.57
N TRP A 63 1.77 -19.72 1.26
CA TRP A 63 0.52 -20.03 0.57
C TRP A 63 0.18 -21.52 0.66
N TYR A 64 -1.10 -21.83 0.87
CA TYR A 64 -1.59 -23.17 1.03
C TYR A 64 -2.71 -23.41 0.03
N ASN A 65 -2.67 -24.56 -0.65
CA ASN A 65 -3.78 -25.03 -1.49
C ASN A 65 -4.66 -25.97 -0.66
N SER A 66 -5.97 -25.69 -0.62
CA SER A 66 -6.97 -26.51 0.05
C SER A 66 -8.22 -26.69 -0.81
N SER A 67 -9.05 -27.65 -0.42
CA SER A 67 -10.38 -27.87 -0.98
C SER A 67 -11.39 -27.78 0.17
N ILE A 68 -12.49 -27.07 -0.05
CA ILE A 68 -13.59 -26.97 0.93
C ILE A 68 -14.84 -27.63 0.39
N THR A 69 -15.57 -28.27 1.28
CA THR A 69 -16.89 -28.82 0.97
C THR A 69 -17.96 -27.89 1.53
N LEU A 70 -18.79 -27.35 0.64
CA LEU A 70 -19.92 -26.49 0.97
C LEU A 70 -21.22 -27.28 0.88
N ASN A 71 -22.12 -27.09 1.84
CA ASN A 71 -23.47 -27.61 1.74
C ASN A 71 -24.31 -26.55 1.01
N VAL A 72 -24.77 -26.87 -0.20
CA VAL A 72 -25.47 -25.91 -1.06
C VAL A 72 -26.93 -26.34 -1.21
N PRO A 73 -27.88 -25.64 -0.57
CA PRO A 73 -29.30 -25.94 -0.77
C PRO A 73 -29.71 -25.58 -2.20
N CYS A 74 -30.39 -26.51 -2.88
CA CYS A 74 -30.92 -26.28 -4.23
C CYS A 74 -32.26 -25.53 -4.17
N GLU A 75 -32.44 -24.59 -5.08
CA GLU A 75 -33.71 -23.87 -5.23
C GLU A 75 -34.85 -24.85 -5.57
N GLY A 76 -36.00 -24.68 -4.90
CA GLY A 76 -37.17 -25.54 -5.08
C GLY A 76 -37.19 -26.83 -4.25
N PHE A 77 -36.12 -27.13 -3.51
CA PHE A 77 -36.07 -28.27 -2.57
C PHE A 77 -35.81 -27.78 -1.14
N SER A 78 -36.66 -28.16 -0.19
CA SER A 78 -36.41 -27.91 1.23
C SER A 78 -35.78 -29.12 1.89
N TRP A 79 -34.64 -28.91 2.54
CA TRP A 79 -33.96 -29.91 3.36
C TRP A 79 -34.28 -29.68 4.83
N ASN A 80 -34.33 -30.74 5.63
CA ASN A 80 -34.64 -30.64 7.06
C ASN A 80 -33.50 -29.98 7.85
N SER A 81 -32.27 -30.09 7.35
CA SER A 81 -31.07 -29.50 7.92
C SER A 81 -30.07 -29.15 6.82
N GLU A 82 -29.19 -28.19 7.08
CA GLU A 82 -28.07 -27.83 6.20
C GLU A 82 -27.13 -29.03 5.96
N GLN A 83 -26.98 -29.93 6.93
CA GLN A 83 -26.16 -31.14 6.81
C GLN A 83 -26.68 -32.13 5.75
N ASP A 84 -27.98 -32.08 5.47
CA ASP A 84 -28.65 -32.96 4.50
C ASP A 84 -28.61 -32.38 3.08
N ALA A 85 -28.16 -31.12 2.93
CA ALA A 85 -28.07 -30.49 1.62
C ALA A 85 -26.95 -31.09 0.76
N PRO A 86 -27.07 -31.03 -0.58
CA PRO A 86 -26.02 -31.48 -1.48
C PRO A 86 -24.67 -30.82 -1.21
N LYS A 87 -23.62 -31.64 -1.23
CA LYS A 87 -22.24 -31.20 -1.00
C LYS A 87 -21.60 -30.78 -2.32
N PHE A 88 -21.11 -29.55 -2.36
CA PHE A 88 -20.35 -28.99 -3.45
C PHE A 88 -18.90 -28.83 -3.01
N ILE A 89 -17.97 -29.38 -3.80
CA ILE A 89 -16.54 -29.29 -3.50
C ILE A 89 -15.96 -28.14 -4.33
N VAL A 90 -15.32 -27.20 -3.64
CA VAL A 90 -14.55 -26.13 -4.27
C VAL A 90 -13.09 -26.47 -4.13
N ASP A 91 -12.49 -26.89 -5.24
CA ASP A 91 -11.07 -27.23 -5.33
C ASP A 91 -10.20 -26.01 -5.67
N ASN A 92 -8.90 -26.15 -5.47
CA ASN A 92 -7.87 -25.16 -5.80
C ASN A 92 -8.01 -23.82 -5.06
N ILE A 93 -8.39 -23.86 -3.78
CA ILE A 93 -8.44 -22.66 -2.94
C ILE A 93 -7.04 -22.37 -2.42
N ILE A 94 -6.48 -21.27 -2.90
CA ILE A 94 -5.20 -20.77 -2.44
C ILE A 94 -5.45 -19.77 -1.30
N HIS A 95 -4.88 -20.02 -0.13
CA HIS A 95 -5.04 -19.19 1.04
C HIS A 95 -3.74 -19.07 1.84
N ARG A 96 -3.64 -18.04 2.67
CA ARG A 96 -2.53 -17.84 3.62
C ARG A 96 -3.10 -17.64 5.01
N LYS A 97 -2.41 -18.13 6.04
CA LYS A 97 -2.86 -17.94 7.43
C LYS A 97 -2.81 -16.45 7.76
N LEU A 98 -3.94 -15.89 8.19
CA LEU A 98 -4.04 -14.45 8.51
C LEU A 98 -2.95 -14.00 9.50
N LEU A 99 -2.69 -14.79 10.54
CA LEU A 99 -1.64 -14.49 11.52
C LEU A 99 -0.24 -14.42 10.91
N ASP A 100 0.05 -15.26 9.91
CA ASP A 100 1.36 -15.24 9.23
C ASP A 100 1.48 -14.00 8.32
N VAL A 101 0.37 -13.54 7.74
CA VAL A 101 0.32 -12.27 6.99
C VAL A 101 0.59 -11.09 7.92
N VAL A 102 -0.12 -11.01 9.05
CA VAL A 102 0.03 -9.92 10.03
C VAL A 102 1.46 -9.90 10.58
N LYS A 103 1.99 -11.06 10.99
CA LYS A 103 3.39 -11.15 11.45
C LYS A 103 4.38 -10.73 10.37
N GLY A 104 4.17 -11.16 9.13
CA GLY A 104 5.01 -10.76 8.00
C GLY A 104 5.01 -9.26 7.79
N ALA A 105 3.83 -8.65 7.74
CA ALA A 105 3.66 -7.21 7.57
C ALA A 105 4.34 -6.41 8.68
N ASN A 106 4.19 -6.84 9.95
CA ASN A 106 4.79 -6.16 11.09
C ASN A 106 6.29 -6.44 11.29
N SER A 107 6.84 -7.46 10.64
CA SER A 107 8.28 -7.77 10.69
C SER A 107 9.08 -7.00 9.63
N ASP A 108 8.40 -6.43 8.63
CA ASP A 108 9.02 -5.62 7.60
C ASP A 108 9.55 -4.30 8.19
N PRO A 109 10.75 -3.82 7.84
CA PRO A 109 11.23 -2.50 8.25
C PRO A 109 10.25 -1.34 7.96
N VAL A 110 9.44 -1.46 6.90
CA VAL A 110 8.41 -0.46 6.55
C VAL A 110 7.32 -0.37 7.62
N ALA A 111 7.13 -1.41 8.43
CA ALA A 111 6.15 -1.44 9.51
C ALA A 111 6.35 -0.35 10.56
N SER A 112 7.57 0.20 10.68
CA SER A 112 7.84 1.35 11.56
C SER A 112 7.11 2.62 11.13
N ASN A 113 6.70 2.70 9.86
CA ASN A 113 6.02 3.86 9.29
C ASN A 113 4.49 3.70 9.30
N TYR A 114 3.96 2.58 9.81
CA TYR A 114 2.52 2.37 9.90
C TYR A 114 1.94 3.13 11.09
N HIS A 115 0.76 3.72 10.88
CA HIS A 115 -0.02 4.33 11.95
C HIS A 115 -0.88 3.25 12.62
N TYR A 116 -0.40 2.71 13.73
CA TYR A 116 -1.16 1.74 14.54
C TYR A 116 -2.18 2.39 15.46
N ILE A 117 -1.95 3.68 15.79
CA ILE A 117 -2.84 4.44 16.65
C ILE A 117 -3.72 5.32 15.75
N PRO A 118 -5.05 5.28 15.95
CA PRO A 118 -5.95 6.17 15.24
C PRO A 118 -5.60 7.64 15.51
N HIS A 119 -5.81 8.51 14.53
CA HIS A 119 -5.63 9.95 14.71
C HIS A 119 -6.97 10.63 15.01
N GLN A 120 -6.90 11.73 15.76
CA GLN A 120 -8.04 12.64 15.90
C GLN A 120 -8.12 13.52 14.65
N LEU A 121 -9.32 13.61 14.07
CA LEU A 121 -9.58 14.45 12.91
C LEU A 121 -10.17 15.78 13.38
N TYR A 122 -9.66 16.89 12.86
CA TYR A 122 -10.13 18.24 13.17
C TYR A 122 -10.52 18.98 11.89
N CYS A 123 -11.62 19.74 11.96
CA CYS A 123 -12.03 20.69 10.93
C CYS A 123 -11.59 22.09 11.35
N ARG A 124 -10.70 22.69 10.55
CA ARG A 124 -10.26 24.09 10.75
C ARG A 124 -11.23 25.02 10.03
N HIS A 125 -11.79 25.98 10.75
CA HIS A 125 -12.74 26.95 10.21
C HIS A 125 -12.49 28.35 10.79
N PRO A 126 -12.78 29.43 10.05
CA PRO A 126 -12.64 30.79 10.57
C PRO A 126 -13.56 30.99 11.78
N ARG A 127 -13.04 31.64 12.82
CA ARG A 127 -13.83 31.96 13.99
C ARG A 127 -14.95 32.94 13.59
N ALA A 128 -16.19 32.66 13.99
CA ALA A 128 -17.27 33.61 13.75
C ALA A 128 -16.98 34.89 14.57
N GLU A 129 -16.83 36.04 13.90
CA GLU A 129 -16.72 37.32 14.59
C GLU A 129 -18.06 37.60 15.29
N ASP A 130 -18.03 37.62 16.63
CA ASP A 130 -19.14 38.14 17.41
C ASP A 130 -19.26 39.65 17.11
N ASP A 131 -20.26 40.00 16.31
CA ASP A 131 -20.69 41.38 16.04
C ASP A 131 -21.13 42.06 17.35
N THR A 132 -20.20 42.54 18.18
CA THR A 132 -20.48 43.55 19.21
C THR A 132 -19.30 44.50 19.46
N SER A 133 -19.16 45.44 18.52
CA SER A 133 -18.85 46.87 18.71
C SER A 133 -17.43 47.35 19.12
N PRO A 134 -17.06 48.59 18.72
CA PRO A 134 -15.70 48.93 18.31
C PRO A 134 -14.90 49.71 19.35
N SER A 135 -13.57 49.54 19.37
CA SER A 135 -12.64 50.53 19.95
C SER A 135 -11.24 50.46 19.35
N ASN A 136 -11.06 51.24 18.28
CA ASN A 136 -10.00 52.21 18.01
C ASN A 136 -8.66 52.11 18.80
N SER A 137 -7.53 51.83 18.13
CA SER A 137 -6.38 52.78 17.98
C SER A 137 -5.11 52.18 17.33
N GLN A 138 -4.75 52.75 16.17
CA GLN A 138 -3.42 53.26 15.75
C GLN A 138 -2.19 52.33 15.51
N HIS A 139 -1.96 52.03 14.22
CA HIS A 139 -0.79 52.35 13.36
C HIS A 139 0.66 51.81 13.60
N THR A 140 1.13 51.03 12.60
CA THR A 140 2.49 50.75 12.04
C THR A 140 3.53 49.97 12.86
N THR A 141 4.28 49.01 12.27
CA THR A 141 5.19 49.12 11.12
C THR A 141 5.47 47.76 10.45
N LEU A 142 5.80 47.80 9.15
CA LEU A 142 6.29 46.68 8.34
C LEU A 142 7.67 46.20 8.82
N SER A 143 7.81 44.91 9.10
CA SER A 143 9.09 44.20 9.12
C SER A 143 8.89 42.74 8.77
N ASP A 144 9.58 42.31 7.72
CA ASP A 144 9.73 40.92 7.30
C ASP A 144 10.19 40.06 8.49
N SER A 145 9.38 39.08 8.85
CA SER A 145 9.77 37.94 9.68
C SER A 145 8.74 36.84 9.47
N GLU A 146 9.22 35.64 9.14
CA GLU A 146 8.47 34.44 8.82
C GLU A 146 7.34 34.22 9.84
N SER A 147 6.10 34.37 9.38
CA SER A 147 4.90 34.33 10.22
C SER A 147 4.68 32.90 10.70
N LEU A 148 5.03 32.66 11.97
CA LEU A 148 4.30 31.72 12.81
C LEU A 148 2.83 32.17 12.75
N GLU A 149 1.98 31.43 12.03
CA GLU A 149 0.55 31.69 11.96
C GLU A 149 0.02 31.81 13.40
N SER A 150 -0.43 33.01 13.76
CA SER A 150 -1.14 33.21 15.02
C SER A 150 -2.40 32.34 14.99
N ASN A 151 -2.44 31.33 15.85
CA ASN A 151 -3.56 30.40 16.08
C ASN A 151 -4.90 31.08 16.50
N ASP A 152 -5.02 32.39 16.41
CA ASP A 152 -6.13 33.17 16.99
C ASP A 152 -7.28 33.39 15.99
N GLU A 153 -7.05 33.20 14.68
CA GLU A 153 -8.04 33.48 13.61
C GLU A 153 -8.91 32.26 13.26
N PHE A 154 -8.45 31.05 13.57
CA PHE A 154 -9.12 29.80 13.22
C PHE A 154 -9.49 28.99 14.47
N GLU A 155 -10.65 28.34 14.43
CA GLU A 155 -11.08 27.37 15.43
C GLU A 155 -11.00 25.96 14.85
N ASP A 156 -10.52 25.01 15.66
CA ASP A 156 -10.43 23.60 15.28
C ASP A 156 -11.54 22.81 15.99
N THR A 157 -12.53 22.34 15.23
CA THR A 157 -13.60 21.49 15.76
C THR A 157 -13.28 20.03 15.51
N ARG A 158 -13.24 19.22 16.57
CA ARG A 158 -13.01 17.76 16.45
C ARG A 158 -14.17 17.08 15.72
N LEU A 159 -13.83 16.28 14.70
CA LEU A 159 -14.77 15.49 13.92
C LEU A 159 -14.80 14.03 14.42
N TYR A 160 -15.98 13.60 14.84
CA TYR A 160 -16.22 12.21 15.24
C TYR A 160 -16.71 11.39 14.04
N GLY A 161 -15.99 10.32 13.74
CA GLY A 161 -16.36 9.33 12.74
C GLY A 161 -16.74 8.00 13.40
N GLU A 162 -17.29 7.10 12.60
CA GLU A 162 -17.90 5.86 13.10
C GLU A 162 -16.92 4.75 13.49
N VAL A 163 -15.65 4.82 13.05
CA VAL A 163 -14.64 3.80 13.41
C VAL A 163 -13.30 4.43 13.76
N TYR A 164 -12.59 5.00 12.79
CA TYR A 164 -11.17 5.36 12.94
C TYR A 164 -10.90 6.60 13.80
N SER A 165 -11.86 7.50 13.99
CA SER A 165 -11.71 8.72 14.83
C SER A 165 -12.62 8.73 16.06
N SER A 166 -13.19 7.57 16.40
CA SER A 166 -14.08 7.42 17.55
C SER A 166 -13.30 7.48 18.87
N ASP A 167 -13.95 7.98 19.94
CA ASP A 167 -13.36 7.99 21.29
C ASP A 167 -13.06 6.59 21.79
N ALA A 168 -13.96 5.64 21.55
CA ALA A 168 -13.80 4.26 21.97
C ALA A 168 -12.51 3.61 21.44
N MET A 169 -12.10 3.92 20.21
CA MET A 169 -10.86 3.41 19.61
C MET A 169 -9.61 4.14 20.11
N LEU A 170 -9.73 5.40 20.53
CA LEU A 170 -8.61 6.18 21.07
C LEU A 170 -8.33 5.80 22.53
N GLU A 171 -9.37 5.60 23.33
CA GLU A 171 -9.27 5.21 24.75
C GLU A 171 -8.65 3.81 24.94
N GLU A 172 -8.81 2.88 23.99
CA GLU A 172 -8.18 1.55 24.08
C GLU A 172 -6.64 1.61 24.05
N HIS A 173 -6.07 2.70 23.54
CA HIS A 173 -4.63 2.89 23.36
C HIS A 173 -3.96 3.78 24.42
N GLU A 174 -4.71 4.32 25.39
CA GLU A 174 -4.21 5.11 26.53
C GLU A 174 -3.91 4.25 27.78
#